data_AF-A0A2V5N997-F1
#
_entry.id   AF-A0A2V5N997-F1
#
_cell.length_a   1.000
_cell.length_b   1.000
_cell.length_c   1.000
_cell.angle_alpha   90.00
_cell.angle_beta   90.00
_cell.angle_gamma   90.00
#
_symmetry.space_group_name_H-M   'P 1'
#
loop_
_entity.id
_entity.type
_entity.pdbx_description
1 polymer ?
#
loop_
_entity_poly.entity_id
_entity_poly.type
_entity_poly.pdbx_seq_one_letter_code
_entity_poly.pdbx_strand_id
1 'polypeptide(L)' 'MDGRFIGMLVGALLIGALCGLGPLLAGRSRGRNTEGLVGFIVCIACGLILGIILAGPVALIWTIVLLTRPKIDKLPPP' A
#
# COMPACT_ATOMS: atom_id res chain seq x y z
N MET A 1 -8.38 -27.73 -4.11
CA MET A 1 -7.39 -26.64 -4.04
C MET A 1 -6.17 -27.20 -3.33
N ASP A 2 -5.10 -27.49 -4.06
CA ASP A 2 -3.90 -28.10 -3.51
C ASP A 2 -3.19 -27.16 -2.52
N GLY A 3 -2.55 -27.72 -1.49
CA GLY A 3 -1.89 -26.93 -0.43
C GLY A 3 -0.84 -25.93 -0.95
N ARG A 4 -0.27 -26.17 -2.13
CA ARG A 4 0.64 -25.24 -2.83
C ARG A 4 -0.05 -23.93 -3.22
N PHE A 5 -1.31 -24.00 -3.64
CA PHE A 5 -2.09 -22.83 -4.04
C PHE A 5 -2.43 -21.96 -2.83
N ILE A 6 -2.78 -22.59 -1.70
CA ILE A 6 -3.03 -21.89 -0.43
C ILE A 6 -1.73 -21.21 0.06
N GLY A 7 -0.59 -21.91 0.00
CA GLY A 7 0.70 -21.34 0.39
C GLY A 7 1.10 -20.10 -0.42
N MET A 8 0.89 -20.14 -1.74
CA MET A 8 1.14 -18.96 -2.60
C MET A 8 0.21 -17.80 -2.26
N LEU A 9 -1.09 -18.07 -2.03
CA LEU A 9 -2.07 -17.04 -1.70
C LEU A 9 -1.74 -16.33 -0.38
N VAL A 10 -1.40 -17.11 0.65
CA VAL A 10 -1.03 -16.58 1.98
C VAL A 10 0.27 -15.80 1.92
N GLY A 11 1.28 -16.29 1.20
CA GLY A 11 2.55 -15.59 1.01
C GLY A 11 2.38 -14.26 0.27
N ALA A 12 1.61 -14.25 -0.81
CA ALA A 12 1.28 -13.04 -1.57
C ALA A 12 0.53 -12.00 -0.71
N LEU A 13 -0.42 -12.45 0.11
CA LEU A 13 -1.19 -11.59 1.01
C LEU A 13 -0.30 -10.96 2.10
N LEU A 14 0.58 -11.76 2.73
CA LEU A 14 1.51 -11.29 3.75
C LEU A 14 2.50 -10.27 3.20
N ILE A 15 3.07 -10.54 2.02
CA ILE A 15 3.99 -9.62 1.35
C ILE A 15 3.27 -8.33 0.96
N GLY A 16 2.07 -8.42 0.38
CA GLY A 16 1.25 -7.27 0.01
C GLY A 16 0.90 -6.41 1.24
N ALA A 17 0.55 -7.03 2.36
CA ALA A 17 0.29 -6.34 3.62
C ALA A 17 1.53 -5.67 4.20
N LEU A 18 2.69 -6.34 4.19
CA LEU A 18 3.96 -5.79 4.66
C LEU A 18 4.43 -4.61 3.80
N CYS A 19 4.36 -4.72 2.47
CA CYS A 19 4.69 -3.61 1.57
C CYS A 19 3.68 -2.46 1.68
N GLY A 20 2.39 -2.77 1.82
CA GLY A 20 1.32 -1.78 1.96
C GLY A 20 1.39 -0.98 3.27
N LEU A 21 2.09 -1.46 4.30
CA LEU A 21 2.23 -0.73 5.56
C LEU A 21 2.87 0.65 5.34
N GLY A 22 3.81 0.78 4.40
CA GLY A 22 4.46 2.04 4.04
C GLY A 22 3.46 3.16 3.68
N PRO A 23 2.64 2.99 2.63
CA PRO A 23 1.64 3.99 2.26
C PRO A 23 0.56 4.22 3.33
N LEU A 24 0.21 3.18 4.11
CA LEU A 24 -0.76 3.33 5.20
C LEU A 24 -0.22 4.24 6.31
N LEU A 25 1.03 4.02 6.76
CA LEU A 25 1.69 4.85 7.77
C LEU A 25 1.93 6.27 7.23
N ALA A 26 2.40 6.39 5.99
CA ALA A 26 2.62 7.70 5.36
C ALA A 26 1.31 8.52 5.27
N GLY A 27 0.19 7.87 4.91
CA GLY A 27 -1.14 8.51 4.85
C GLY A 27 -1.60 9.00 6.21
N ARG A 28 -1.42 8.17 7.23
CA ARG A 28 -1.78 8.53 8.60
C ARG A 28 -0.94 9.67 9.15
N SER A 29 0.37 9.68 8.91
CA SER A 29 1.26 10.78 9.31
C SER A 29 1.00 12.11 8.59
N ARG A 30 0.27 12.09 7.46
CA ARG A 30 -0.07 13.29 6.66
C ARG A 30 -1.52 13.74 6.78
N GLY A 31 -2.32 13.09 7.64
CA GLY A 31 -3.75 13.38 7.77
C GLY A 31 -4.58 12.93 6.56
N ARG A 32 -4.02 12.09 5.69
CA ARG A 32 -4.62 11.60 4.44
C ARG A 32 -4.92 10.11 4.56
N ASN A 33 -5.70 9.75 5.59
CA ASN A 33 -6.04 8.37 5.90
C ASN A 33 -6.70 7.64 4.72
N THR A 34 -7.56 8.32 3.96
CA THR A 34 -8.21 7.77 2.76
C THR A 34 -7.20 7.42 1.67
N GLU A 35 -6.27 8.32 1.34
CA GLU A 35 -5.25 8.04 0.31
C GLU A 35 -4.27 6.94 0.73
N GLY A 36 -3.90 6.90 2.02
CA GLY A 36 -3.07 5.83 2.58
C GLY A 36 -3.76 4.47 2.57
N LEU A 37 -5.06 4.44 2.87
CA LEU A 37 -5.87 3.21 2.82
C LEU A 37 -6.04 2.72 1.38
N VAL A 38 -6.27 3.62 0.42
CA VAL A 38 -6.31 3.28 -1.01
C VAL A 38 -4.98 2.67 -1.44
N GLY A 39 -3.85 3.28 -1.05
CA GLY A 39 -2.53 2.74 -1.33
C GLY A 39 -2.29 1.34 -0.75
N PHE A 40 -2.74 1.09 0.48
CA PHE A 40 -2.67 -0.21 1.13
C PHE A 40 -3.46 -1.29 0.37
N ILE A 41 -4.71 -0.98 0.00
CA ILE A 41 -5.58 -1.91 -0.74
C ILE A 41 -5.00 -2.21 -2.13
N VAL A 42 -4.49 -1.19 -2.81
CA VAL A 42 -3.84 -1.37 -4.13
C VAL A 42 -2.58 -2.22 -4.00
N CYS A 43 -1.76 -2.05 -2.95
CA CYS A 43 -0.59 -2.90 -2.72
C CYS A 43 -0.96 -4.37 -2.46
N ILE A 44 -2.05 -4.63 -1.71
CA ILE A 44 -2.56 -5.99 -1.50
C ILE A 44 -3.07 -6.60 -2.80
N ALA A 45 -3.82 -5.83 -3.60
CA ALA A 45 -4.32 -6.28 -4.90
C ALA A 45 -3.16 -6.58 -5.86
N CYS A 46 -2.16 -5.70 -5.97
CA CYS A 46 -0.97 -5.95 -6.77
C CYS A 46 -0.15 -7.15 -6.28
N GLY A 47 -0.03 -7.33 -4.96
CA GLY A 47 0.61 -8.48 -4.33
C GLY A 47 -0.10 -9.79 -4.65
N LEU A 48 -1.43 -9.80 -4.69
CA LEU A 48 -2.22 -10.98 -5.07
C LEU A 48 -2.11 -11.34 -6.56
N ILE A 49 -1.97 -10.35 -7.46
CA ILE A 49 -1.94 -10.60 -8.91
C ILE A 49 -0.53 -10.91 -9.41
N LEU A 50 0.48 -10.12 -9.01
CA LEU A 50 1.87 -10.23 -9.50
C LEU A 50 2.92 -10.52 -8.40
N GLY A 51 2.52 -10.64 -7.14
CA GLY A 51 3.45 -10.89 -6.04
C GLY A 51 4.33 -9.68 -5.69
N ILE A 52 5.52 -9.97 -5.13
CA ILE A 52 6.44 -8.96 -4.60
C ILE A 52 7.03 -8.04 -5.67
N ILE A 53 7.15 -8.54 -6.90
CA ILE A 53 7.80 -7.82 -8.01
C ILE A 53 7.07 -6.53 -8.33
N LEU A 54 5.73 -6.54 -8.25
CA LEU A 54 4.90 -5.35 -8.51
C LEU A 54 4.51 -4.63 -7.22
N ALA A 55 4.28 -5.36 -6.12
CA ALA A 55 3.90 -4.76 -4.84
C ALA A 55 4.96 -3.82 -4.27
N GLY A 56 6.25 -4.18 -4.37
CA GLY A 56 7.36 -3.35 -3.93
C GLY A 56 7.42 -1.96 -4.59
N PRO A 57 7.52 -1.86 -5.93
CA PRO A 57 7.56 -0.57 -6.61
C PRO A 57 6.27 0.23 -6.46
N VAL A 58 5.09 -0.42 -6.48
CA VAL A 58 3.81 0.28 -6.26
C VAL A 58 3.76 0.89 -4.85
N ALA A 59 4.15 0.14 -3.81
CA ALA A 59 4.21 0.65 -2.45
C ALA A 59 5.17 1.83 -2.31
N LEU A 60 6.33 1.75 -2.96
CA LEU A 60 7.33 2.82 -2.95
C LEU A 60 6.80 4.09 -3.63
N ILE A 61 6.23 3.97 -4.84
CA ILE A 61 5.66 5.09 -5.60
C ILE A 61 4.54 5.75 -4.79
N TRP A 62 3.61 4.97 -4.24
CA TRP A 62 2.49 5.50 -3.46
C TRP A 62 2.98 6.23 -2.21
N THR A 63 3.98 5.67 -1.52
CA THR A 63 4.61 6.29 -0.36
C THR A 63 5.30 7.60 -0.73
N ILE A 64 6.06 7.64 -1.83
CA ILE A 64 6.73 8.86 -2.32
C ILE A 64 5.71 9.92 -2.70
N VAL A 65 4.64 9.55 -3.41
CA VAL A 65 3.57 10.49 -3.78
C VAL A 65 2.92 11.09 -2.53
N LEU A 66 2.63 10.27 -1.52
CA LEU A 66 2.09 10.78 -0.26
C LEU A 66 3.08 11.69 0.47
N LEU A 67 4.37 11.36 0.47
CA LEU A 67 5.41 12.14 1.15
C LEU A 67 5.77 13.43 0.43
N THR A 68 5.59 13.51 -0.88
CA THR A 68 5.84 14.73 -1.67
C THR A 68 4.66 15.69 -1.65
N ARG A 69 3.44 15.20 -1.39
CA ARG A 69 2.25 16.05 -1.23
C ARG A 69 2.27 16.82 0.11
N PRO A 70 1.89 18.11 0.12
CA PRO A 70 1.75 18.87 1.36
C PRO A 70 0.73 18.20 2.27
N LYS A 71 0.99 18.26 3.58
CA LYS A 71 0.05 17.71 4.56
C LYS A 71 -1.26 18.51 4.55
N ILE A 72 -2.37 17.85 4.84
CA ILE A 72 -3.70 18.49 4.87
C ILE A 72 -3.78 19.58 5.95
N ASP A 73 -3.02 19.48 7.06
CA ASP A 73 -2.99 20.50 8.11
C ASP A 73 -2.44 21.87 7.63
N LYS A 74 -1.82 21.92 6.46
CA LYS A 74 -1.26 23.15 5.86
C LYS A 74 -2.06 23.66 4.67
N LEU A 75 -3.14 22.99 4.26
CA LEU A 75 -3.97 23.45 3.15
C LEU A 75 -5.04 24.44 3.66
N PRO A 76 -5.29 25.56 2.95
CA PRO A 76 -6.46 26.38 3.24
C PRO A 76 -7.74 25.56 3.03
N PRO A 77 -8.80 25.80 3.83
CA PRO A 77 -10.06 25.09 3.67
C PRO A 77 -10.61 25.28 2.24
N PRO A 78 -11.24 24.24 1.66
CA PRO A 78 -11.81 24.29 0.31
C PRO A 78 -12.97 25.29 0.19
#